data_AF-A0A347UGK1-F1
#
_entry.id   AF-A0A347UGK1-F1
#
_cell.length_a   1.000
_cell.length_b   1.000
_cell.length_c   1.000
_cell.angle_alpha   90.00
_cell.angle_beta   90.00
_cell.angle_gamma   90.00
#
_symmetry.space_group_name_H-M   'P 1'
#
loop_
_entity.id
_entity.type
_entity.pdbx_description
1 polymer ?
#
loop_
_entity_poly.entity_id
_entity_poly.type
_entity_poly.pdbx_seq_one_letter_code
_entity_poly.pdbx_strand_id
1 'polypeptide(L)'
;MFQAKKAQDMTYFKALCYFIGVVQLVLGALYLFAPQFFVAWQGLSEIGQDINYPLAMLAGRFLVYGVGMFVIASDPVRYRIWADGMIAIQMIDLAAGLFYTGTGVVSIEHSGIAMFNATLFIIGLSLLRRGVARRVTA
;
A
#
# COMPACT_ATOMS: atom_id res chain seq x y z
N MET A 1 2.22 27.36 17.67
CA MET A 1 1.84 25.93 17.82
C MET A 1 1.29 25.31 16.53
N PHE A 2 0.31 25.93 15.84
CA PHE A 2 -0.29 25.36 14.62
C PHE A 2 0.66 25.18 13.42
N GLN A 3 1.59 26.10 13.19
CA GLN A 3 2.54 26.00 12.07
C GLN A 3 3.57 24.87 12.24
N ALA A 4 4.03 24.63 13.47
CA ALA A 4 4.94 23.54 13.80
C ALA A 4 4.30 22.16 13.55
N LYS A 5 3.05 21.98 13.99
CA LYS A 5 2.28 20.76 13.72
C LYS A 5 2.10 20.50 12.23
N LYS A 6 1.81 21.54 11.43
CA LYS A 6 1.69 21.42 9.97
C LYS A 6 3.01 21.00 9.30
N ALA A 7 4.18 21.39 9.83
CA ALA A 7 5.50 21.01 9.28
C ALA A 7 5.86 19.57 9.62
N GLN A 8 5.50 19.17 10.82
CA GLN A 8 5.64 17.81 11.29
C GLN A 8 4.74 16.85 10.50
N ASP A 9 3.46 17.18 10.30
CA ASP A 9 2.52 16.37 9.50
C ASP A 9 3.02 16.15 8.07
N MET A 10 3.58 17.18 7.44
CA MET A 10 4.17 17.09 6.10
C MET A 10 5.38 16.15 6.07
N THR A 11 6.26 16.25 7.07
CA THR A 11 7.46 15.41 7.16
C THR A 11 7.08 13.95 7.32
N TYR A 12 6.12 13.65 8.22
CA TYR A 12 5.60 12.30 8.39
C TYR A 12 4.87 11.77 7.17
N PHE A 13 4.10 12.61 6.47
CA PHE A 13 3.45 12.21 5.22
C PHE A 13 4.47 11.76 4.18
N LYS A 14 5.53 12.56 3.97
CA LYS A 14 6.60 12.21 3.03
C LYS A 14 7.34 10.93 3.44
N ALA A 15 7.68 10.80 4.72
CA ALA A 15 8.32 9.58 5.23
C ALA A 15 7.43 8.34 5.03
N LEU A 16 6.12 8.48 5.29
CA LEU A 16 5.15 7.41 5.05
C LEU A 16 5.06 7.07 3.56
N CYS A 17 5.01 8.05 2.67
CA CYS A 17 5.05 7.81 1.23
C CYS A 17 6.31 7.04 0.82
N TYR A 18 7.49 7.44 1.27
CA TYR A 18 8.72 6.69 0.97
C TYR A 18 8.68 5.26 1.49
N PHE A 19 8.19 5.06 2.72
CA PHE A 19 8.04 3.74 3.30
C PHE A 19 7.09 2.86 2.47
N ILE A 20 5.88 3.36 2.17
CA ILE A 20 4.92 2.65 1.32
C ILE A 20 5.54 2.38 -0.06
N GLY A 21 6.24 3.34 -0.64
CA GLY A 21 6.90 3.21 -1.94
C GLY A 21 7.89 2.05 -1.96
N VAL A 22 8.76 1.96 -0.96
CA VAL A 22 9.71 0.84 -0.82
C VAL A 22 8.98 -0.50 -0.67
N VAL A 23 7.99 -0.58 0.21
CA VAL A 23 7.20 -1.81 0.42
C VAL A 23 6.55 -2.27 -0.88
N GLN A 24 5.95 -1.34 -1.63
CA GLN A 24 5.29 -1.62 -2.90
C GLN A 24 6.28 -2.09 -3.99
N LEU A 25 7.47 -1.48 -4.06
CA LEU A 25 8.52 -1.93 -4.99
C LEU A 25 9.02 -3.34 -4.66
N VAL A 26 9.23 -3.63 -3.36
CA VAL A 26 9.66 -4.96 -2.92
C VAL A 26 8.58 -6.01 -3.20
N LEU A 27 7.33 -5.74 -2.86
CA LEU A 27 6.21 -6.64 -3.15
C LEU A 27 6.03 -6.85 -4.66
N GLY A 28 6.08 -5.79 -5.45
CA GLY A 28 6.03 -5.86 -6.90
C GLY A 28 7.16 -6.72 -7.48
N ALA A 29 8.40 -6.53 -7.02
CA ALA A 29 9.52 -7.34 -7.48
C ALA A 29 9.36 -8.84 -7.10
N LEU A 30 8.89 -9.13 -5.89
CA LEU A 30 8.66 -10.51 -5.42
C LEU A 30 7.56 -11.20 -6.24
N TYR A 31 6.42 -10.53 -6.46
CA TYR A 31 5.34 -11.09 -7.28
C TYR A 31 5.70 -11.21 -8.77
N LEU A 32 6.61 -10.38 -9.28
CA LEU A 32 7.03 -10.42 -10.68
C LEU A 32 8.08 -11.50 -10.95
N PHE A 33 9.10 -11.59 -10.10
CA PHE A 33 10.28 -12.43 -10.37
C PHE A 33 10.32 -13.73 -9.57
N ALA A 34 9.64 -13.79 -8.43
CA ALA A 34 9.67 -14.95 -7.54
C ALA A 34 8.30 -15.26 -6.88
N PRO A 35 7.18 -15.29 -7.64
CA PRO A 35 5.84 -15.45 -7.06
C PRO A 35 5.67 -16.77 -6.31
N GLN A 36 6.15 -17.89 -6.86
CA GLN A 36 6.08 -19.21 -6.23
C GLN A 36 6.77 -19.21 -4.85
N PHE A 37 8.01 -18.72 -4.80
CA PHE A 37 8.77 -18.61 -3.56
C PHE A 37 8.06 -17.72 -2.54
N PHE A 38 7.60 -16.55 -2.97
CA PHE A 38 7.00 -15.57 -2.07
C PHE A 38 5.66 -16.04 -1.50
N VAL A 39 4.83 -16.71 -2.30
CA VAL A 39 3.55 -17.29 -1.84
C VAL A 39 3.80 -18.45 -0.89
N ALA A 40 4.74 -19.35 -1.21
CA ALA A 40 5.10 -20.46 -0.34
C ALA A 40 5.69 -19.98 1.01
N TRP A 41 6.51 -18.92 0.99
CA TRP A 41 7.07 -18.32 2.20
C TRP A 41 5.99 -17.77 3.15
N GLN A 42 4.85 -17.34 2.61
CA GLN A 42 3.70 -16.91 3.40
C GLN A 42 2.90 -18.10 3.98
N GLY A 43 3.25 -19.35 3.64
CA GLY A 43 2.53 -20.55 4.05
C GLY A 43 1.26 -20.83 3.24
N LEU A 44 1.09 -20.15 2.10
CA LEU A 44 -0.04 -20.37 1.20
C LEU A 44 0.21 -21.56 0.27
N SER A 45 -0.87 -22.09 -0.31
CA SER A 45 -0.80 -23.20 -1.27
C SER A 45 0.01 -22.85 -2.50
N GLU A 46 0.62 -23.86 -3.12
CA GLU A 46 1.29 -23.73 -4.40
C GLU A 46 0.33 -23.14 -5.46
N ILE A 47 0.83 -22.19 -6.24
CA ILE A 47 0.05 -21.55 -7.31
C ILE A 47 0.23 -22.34 -8.60
N GLY A 48 -0.87 -22.52 -9.34
CA GLY A 48 -0.83 -23.06 -10.70
C GLY A 48 0.10 -22.25 -11.59
N GLN A 49 0.78 -22.89 -12.55
CA GLN A 49 1.78 -22.20 -13.37
C GLN A 49 1.19 -21.04 -14.18
N ASP A 50 -0.06 -21.20 -14.64
CA ASP A 50 -0.85 -20.19 -15.34
C ASP A 50 -1.20 -18.99 -14.46
N ILE A 51 -1.29 -19.16 -13.14
CA ILE A 51 -1.55 -18.08 -12.17
C ILE A 51 -0.36 -17.11 -12.03
N ASN A 52 0.85 -17.50 -12.45
CA ASN A 52 1.97 -16.57 -12.49
C ASN A 52 1.73 -15.37 -13.43
N TYR A 53 0.96 -15.57 -14.50
CA TYR A 53 0.60 -14.51 -15.44
C TYR A 53 -0.21 -13.36 -14.80
N PRO A 54 -1.36 -13.62 -14.14
CA PRO A 54 -2.10 -12.57 -13.44
C PRO A 54 -1.34 -11.98 -12.24
N LEU A 55 -0.47 -12.75 -11.56
CA LEU A 55 0.40 -12.20 -10.51
C LEU A 55 1.45 -11.23 -11.06
N ALA A 56 2.04 -11.51 -12.22
CA ALA A 56 2.93 -10.57 -12.91
C ALA A 56 2.18 -9.29 -13.34
N MET A 57 0.93 -9.41 -13.82
CA MET A 57 0.10 -8.23 -14.11
C MET A 57 -0.26 -7.43 -12.85
N LEU A 58 -0.53 -8.11 -11.73
CA LEU A 58 -0.76 -7.47 -10.42
C LEU A 58 0.50 -6.72 -9.95
N ALA A 59 1.68 -7.33 -10.10
CA ALA A 59 2.96 -6.73 -9.75
C ALA A 59 3.19 -5.38 -10.43
N GLY A 60 2.73 -5.21 -11.68
CA GLY A 60 2.79 -3.93 -12.38
C GLY A 60 2.13 -2.79 -11.60
N ARG A 61 1.01 -3.04 -10.92
CA ARG A 61 0.33 -2.03 -10.08
C ARG A 61 1.18 -1.65 -8.87
N PHE A 62 1.75 -2.64 -8.17
CA PHE A 62 2.63 -2.41 -7.04
C PHE A 62 3.88 -1.60 -7.45
N LEU A 63 4.50 -1.93 -8.59
CA LEU A 63 5.67 -1.21 -9.07
C LEU A 63 5.34 0.25 -9.45
N VAL A 64 4.26 0.47 -10.22
CA VAL A 64 3.85 1.81 -10.65
C VAL A 64 3.46 2.68 -9.46
N TYR A 65 2.66 2.16 -8.53
CA TYR A 65 2.31 2.92 -7.32
C TYR A 65 3.49 3.08 -6.37
N GLY A 66 4.42 2.12 -6.34
CA GLY A 66 5.67 2.21 -5.60
C GLY A 66 6.48 3.43 -6.03
N VAL A 67 6.72 3.60 -7.34
CA VAL A 67 7.33 4.81 -7.90
C VAL A 67 6.46 6.04 -7.66
N GLY A 68 5.15 5.92 -7.85
CA GLY A 68 4.17 6.98 -7.62
C GLY A 68 4.26 7.58 -6.21
N MET A 69 4.55 6.78 -5.19
CA MET A 69 4.71 7.29 -3.82
C MET A 69 5.90 8.25 -3.67
N PHE A 70 7.01 8.02 -4.38
CA PHE A 70 8.14 8.97 -4.39
C PHE A 70 7.76 10.27 -5.08
N VAL A 71 6.98 10.19 -6.16
CA VAL A 71 6.44 11.37 -6.86
C VAL A 71 5.51 12.16 -5.95
N ILE A 72 4.60 11.49 -5.23
CA ILE A 72 3.70 12.14 -4.26
C ILE A 72 4.49 12.85 -3.17
N ALA A 73 5.56 12.26 -2.65
CA ALA A 73 6.38 12.87 -1.61
C ALA A 73 7.06 14.18 -2.06
N SER A 74 7.30 14.36 -3.36
CA SER A 74 7.87 15.59 -3.91
C SER A 74 6.89 16.78 -3.81
N ASP A 75 5.63 16.56 -4.21
CA ASP A 75 4.55 17.54 -4.15
C ASP A 75 3.21 16.89 -3.75
N PRO A 76 2.98 16.71 -2.43
CA PRO A 76 1.81 16.02 -1.90
C PRO A 76 0.45 16.65 -2.28
N VAL A 77 0.44 17.96 -2.55
CA VAL A 77 -0.78 18.70 -2.90
C VAL A 77 -1.13 18.41 -4.35
N ARG A 78 -0.16 18.56 -5.26
CA ARG A 78 -0.37 18.35 -6.69
C ARG A 78 -0.78 16.92 -7.01
N TYR A 79 -0.19 15.95 -6.32
CA TYR A 79 -0.38 14.53 -6.61
C TYR A 79 -1.40 13.83 -5.69
N ARG A 80 -2.31 14.59 -5.06
CA ARG A 80 -3.31 14.05 -4.10
C ARG A 80 -4.12 12.86 -4.64
N ILE A 81 -4.46 12.86 -5.92
CA ILE A 81 -5.26 11.80 -6.56
C ILE A 81 -4.56 10.43 -6.49
N TRP A 82 -3.23 10.42 -6.51
CA TRP A 82 -2.45 9.18 -6.40
C TRP A 82 -2.46 8.63 -4.97
N ALA A 83 -2.45 9.52 -3.96
CA ALA A 83 -2.59 9.12 -2.57
C ALA A 83 -4.00 8.56 -2.31
N ASP A 84 -5.03 9.18 -2.89
CA ASP A 84 -6.41 8.69 -2.82
C ASP A 84 -6.56 7.32 -3.50
N GLY A 85 -5.92 7.14 -4.66
CA GLY A 85 -5.86 5.86 -5.36
C GLY A 85 -5.18 4.77 -4.54
N MET A 86 -4.07 5.08 -3.87
CA MET A 86 -3.41 4.13 -2.96
C MET A 86 -4.32 3.75 -1.78
N ILE A 87 -5.00 4.72 -1.15
CA ILE A 87 -5.98 4.41 -0.09
C ILE A 87 -7.08 3.48 -0.64
N ALA A 88 -7.59 3.74 -1.84
CA ALA A 88 -8.61 2.89 -2.46
C ALA A 88 -8.13 1.46 -2.69
N ILE A 89 -6.91 1.28 -3.18
CA ILE A 89 -6.29 -0.05 -3.35
C ILE A 89 -6.22 -0.77 -2.00
N GLN A 90 -5.68 -0.12 -0.96
CA GLN A 90 -5.57 -0.74 0.36
C GLN A 90 -6.94 -1.09 0.97
N MET A 91 -7.99 -0.30 0.70
CA MET A 91 -9.35 -0.64 1.13
C MET A 91 -9.89 -1.89 0.42
N ILE A 92 -9.63 -2.04 -0.87
CA ILE A 92 -10.00 -3.24 -1.65
C ILE A 92 -9.23 -4.45 -1.14
N ASP A 93 -7.92 -4.31 -0.90
CA ASP A 93 -7.07 -5.38 -0.37
C ASP A 93 -7.53 -5.82 1.02
N LEU A 94 -7.87 -4.87 1.90
CA LEU A 94 -8.40 -5.17 3.22
C LEU A 94 -9.75 -5.88 3.14
N ALA A 95 -10.65 -5.44 2.25
CA ALA A 95 -11.94 -6.08 2.03
C ALA A 95 -11.77 -7.52 1.52
N ALA A 96 -10.85 -7.75 0.59
CA ALA A 96 -10.50 -9.09 0.11
C ALA A 96 -9.94 -9.97 1.24
N GLY A 97 -9.00 -9.43 2.03
CA GLY A 97 -8.43 -10.14 3.18
C GLY A 97 -9.49 -10.56 4.20
N LEU A 98 -10.39 -9.64 4.56
CA LEU A 98 -11.50 -9.92 5.48
C LEU A 98 -12.45 -10.99 4.91
N PHE A 99 -12.78 -10.90 3.62
CA PHE A 99 -13.66 -11.86 2.96
C PHE A 99 -13.06 -13.27 2.96
N TYR A 100 -11.83 -13.44 2.45
CA TYR A 100 -11.20 -14.76 2.35
C TYR A 100 -10.80 -15.35 3.71
N THR A 101 -10.55 -14.51 4.71
CA THR A 101 -10.37 -14.98 6.09
C THR A 101 -11.69 -15.41 6.70
N GLY A 102 -12.76 -14.62 6.50
CA GLY A 102 -14.09 -14.91 7.03
C GLY A 102 -14.74 -16.15 6.44
N THR A 103 -14.40 -16.52 5.20
CA THR A 103 -14.84 -17.77 4.56
C THR A 103 -13.96 -18.98 4.90
N GLY A 104 -12.87 -18.79 5.65
CA GLY A 104 -11.94 -19.86 6.02
C GLY A 104 -11.02 -20.32 4.90
N VAL A 105 -10.98 -19.62 3.76
CA VAL A 105 -10.07 -19.94 2.64
C VAL A 105 -8.62 -19.63 3.00
N VAL A 106 -8.40 -18.54 3.75
CA VAL A 106 -7.08 -18.16 4.26
C VAL A 106 -7.15 -18.05 5.78
N SER A 107 -6.18 -18.61 6.50
CA SER A 107 -6.13 -18.46 7.95
C SER A 107 -5.76 -17.01 8.34
N ILE A 108 -6.18 -16.59 9.54
CA ILE A 108 -5.81 -15.27 10.08
C ILE A 108 -4.29 -15.13 10.25
N GLU A 109 -3.57 -16.23 10.46
CA GLU A 109 -2.12 -16.26 10.60
C GLU A 109 -1.41 -15.83 9.30
N HIS A 110 -1.95 -16.23 8.15
CA HIS A 110 -1.42 -15.88 6.83
C HIS A 110 -1.92 -14.51 6.34
N SER A 111 -3.18 -14.16 6.58
CA SER A 111 -3.78 -12.91 6.07
C SER A 111 -3.58 -11.70 7.00
N GLY A 112 -3.34 -11.92 8.29
CA GLY A 112 -3.34 -10.89 9.32
C GLY A 112 -2.31 -9.79 9.09
N ILE A 113 -1.08 -10.15 8.69
CA ILE A 113 -0.01 -9.17 8.41
C ILE A 113 -0.39 -8.27 7.23
N ALA A 114 -0.95 -8.85 6.15
CA ALA A 114 -1.38 -8.09 4.98
C ALA A 114 -2.52 -7.13 5.34
N MET A 115 -3.54 -7.59 6.07
CA MET A 115 -4.66 -6.76 6.52
C MET A 115 -4.22 -5.65 7.47
N PHE A 116 -3.28 -5.93 8.37
CA PHE A 116 -2.70 -4.93 9.27
C PHE A 116 -1.97 -3.85 8.48
N ASN A 117 -1.12 -4.22 7.51
CA ASN A 117 -0.43 -3.28 6.64
C ASN A 117 -1.41 -2.40 5.84
N ALA A 118 -2.45 -3.00 5.27
CA ALA A 118 -3.50 -2.27 4.56
C ALA A 118 -4.16 -1.22 5.47
N THR A 119 -4.54 -1.63 6.68
CA THR A 119 -5.15 -0.77 7.69
C THR A 119 -4.23 0.40 8.07
N LEU A 120 -2.95 0.13 8.33
CA LEU A 120 -1.96 1.16 8.66
C LEU A 120 -1.81 2.19 7.54
N PHE A 121 -1.76 1.75 6.27
CA PHE A 121 -1.60 2.66 5.14
C PHE A 121 -2.85 3.52 4.93
N ILE A 122 -4.05 2.93 5.05
CA ILE A 122 -5.33 3.66 4.99
C ILE A 122 -5.36 4.76 6.05
N ILE A 123 -5.09 4.41 7.31
CA ILE A 123 -5.16 5.35 8.43
C ILE A 123 -4.07 6.43 8.30
N GLY A 124 -2.82 6.01 8.08
CA GLY A 124 -1.67 6.92 7.98
C GLY A 124 -1.84 7.96 6.87
N LEU A 125 -2.17 7.51 5.66
CA LEU A 125 -2.39 8.42 4.54
C LEU A 125 -3.62 9.30 4.77
N SER A 126 -4.72 8.76 5.31
CA SER A 126 -5.96 9.51 5.55
C SER A 126 -5.81 10.61 6.60
N LEU A 127 -5.07 10.35 7.68
CA LEU A 127 -4.84 11.32 8.74
C LEU A 127 -3.85 12.40 8.30
N LEU A 128 -2.72 12.00 7.71
CA LEU A 128 -1.65 12.91 7.36
C LEU A 128 -1.99 13.77 6.12
N ARG A 129 -2.76 13.26 5.14
CA ARG A 129 -3.20 14.07 3.97
C ARG A 129 -4.09 15.25 4.38
N ARG A 130 -4.87 15.12 5.45
CA ARG A 130 -5.73 16.20 5.97
C ARG A 130 -4.88 17.38 6.48
N GLY A 131 -3.67 17.12 6.98
CA GLY A 131 -2.72 18.15 7.38
C GLY A 131 -2.09 18.87 6.19
N VAL A 132 -1.84 18.13 5.10
CA VAL A 132 -1.30 18.66 3.84
C VAL A 132 -2.28 19.61 3.13
N ALA A 133 -3.55 19.21 2.97
CA ALA A 133 -4.55 20.00 2.24
C ALA A 133 -4.86 21.37 2.87
N ARG A 134 -4.80 21.49 4.21
CA ARG A 134 -5.06 22.73 4.96
C ARG A 134 -3.97 23.81 4.84
N ARG A 135 -2.88 23.56 4.10
CA ARG A 135 -1.86 24.57 3.80
C ARG A 135 -2.14 25.37 2.54
N VAL A 136 -3.01 24.90 1.65
CA VAL A 136 -3.27 25.53 0.34
C VAL A 136 -4.34 26.62 0.46
N THR A 137 -5.22 26.51 1.46
CA THR A 137 -6.38 27.38 1.67
C THR A 137 -6.17 28.44 2.75
N ALA A 138 -4.93 28.64 3.22
CA ALA A 138 -4.57 29.59 4.28
C ALA A 138 -3.33 30.38 3.84
#